data_AF-A0A0Q7C5P2-F1
#
_entry.id   AF-A0A0Q7C5P2-F1
#
_cell.length_a   1.000
_cell.length_b   1.000
_cell.length_c   1.000
_cell.angle_alpha   90.00
_cell.angle_beta   90.00
_cell.angle_gamma   90.00
#
_symmetry.space_group_name_H-M   'P 1'
#
loop_
_entity.id
_entity.type
_entity.pdbx_description
1 polymer ?
#
loop_
_entity_poly.entity_id
_entity_poly.type
_entity_poly.pdbx_seq_one_letter_code
_entity_poly.pdbx_strand_id
1 'polypeptide(L)'
;MKRNLPRPGPAAECYELLHLLSRRPMPVVYSAPEDIHKILALRSASLLEALTDPSVTLRSGERRIPRAIVTGLTAEGRAVCMSHR
;
A
#
# COMPACT_ATOMS: atom_id res chain seq x y z
N MET A 1 32.14 -2.84 10.68
CA MET A 1 31.47 -1.59 10.28
C MET A 1 30.06 -1.92 9.78
N LYS A 2 29.01 -1.66 10.56
CA LYS A 2 27.62 -1.90 10.14
C LYS A 2 27.20 -0.73 9.25
N ARG A 3 27.04 -1.00 7.95
CA ARG A 3 26.67 0.00 6.94
C ARG A 3 25.20 0.38 7.17
N ASN A 4 24.96 1.54 7.77
CA ASN A 4 23.63 2.14 7.87
C ASN A 4 23.18 2.54 6.46
N LEU A 5 22.49 1.63 5.77
CA LEU A 5 21.81 1.96 4.52
C LEU A 5 20.71 2.99 4.84
N PRO A 6 20.57 4.07 4.07
CA PRO A 6 19.47 5.01 4.24
C PRO A 6 18.16 4.26 4.04
N ARG A 7 17.21 4.46 4.97
CA ARG A 7 15.85 3.93 4.80
C ARG A 7 15.27 4.46 3.49
N PRO A 8 14.60 3.62 2.69
CA PRO A 8 13.92 4.08 1.48
C PRO A 8 12.95 5.23 1.82
N GLY A 9 12.84 6.20 0.93
CA GLY A 9 11.86 7.28 1.09
C GLY A 9 10.42 6.77 0.98
N PRO A 10 9.41 7.55 1.42
CA PRO A 10 8.01 7.11 1.44
C PRO A 10 7.48 6.60 0.09
N ALA A 11 7.93 7.21 -1.01
CA ALA A 11 7.57 6.78 -2.36
C ALA A 11 8.15 5.40 -2.71
N ALA A 12 9.40 5.13 -2.33
CA ALA A 12 10.05 3.84 -2.57
C ALA A 12 9.32 2.71 -1.82
N GLU A 13 8.92 2.95 -0.56
CA GLU A 13 8.13 1.98 0.20
C GLU A 13 6.76 1.68 -0.42
N CYS A 14 6.13 2.66 -1.07
CA CYS A 14 4.89 2.44 -1.81
C CYS A 14 5.11 1.55 -3.04
N TYR A 15 6.18 1.79 -3.80
CA TYR A 15 6.51 0.96 -4.97
C TYR A 15 6.93 -0.46 -4.59
N GLU A 16 7.63 -0.64 -3.46
CA GLU A 16 7.94 -1.96 -2.91
C GLU A 16 6.66 -2.73 -2.57
N LEU A 17 5.68 -2.08 -1.92
CA LEU A 17 4.39 -2.70 -1.63
C LEU A 17 3.66 -3.08 -2.92
N LEU A 18 3.65 -2.21 -3.94
CA LEU A 18 3.05 -2.49 -5.24
C LEU A 18 3.70 -3.72 -5.91
N HIS A 19 5.02 -3.83 -5.86
CA HIS A 19 5.77 -4.98 -6.40
C HIS A 19 5.51 -6.28 -5.63
N LEU A 20 5.26 -6.19 -4.33
CA LEU A 20 4.87 -7.35 -3.53
C LEU A 20 3.44 -7.79 -3.88
N LEU A 21 2.51 -6.83 -4.04
CA LEU A 21 1.12 -7.10 -4.41
C LEU A 21 1.00 -7.74 -5.81
N SER A 22 1.84 -7.37 -6.78
CA SER A 22 1.80 -7.95 -8.13
C SER A 22 2.08 -9.44 -8.19
N ARG A 23 2.63 -10.02 -7.11
CA ARG A 23 2.99 -11.43 -7.00
C ARG A 23 2.05 -12.22 -6.09
N ARG A 24 1.05 -11.56 -5.49
CA ARG A 24 0.11 -12.22 -4.57
C ARG A 24 -1.21 -12.54 -5.26
N PRO A 25 -1.84 -13.68 -4.92
CA PRO A 25 -3.21 -13.91 -5.31
C PRO A 25 -4.11 -12.86 -4.62
N MET A 26 -5.07 -12.33 -5.36
CA MET A 26 -6.04 -11.36 -4.86
C MET A 26 -7.34 -12.06 -4.46
N PRO A 27 -8.09 -11.52 -3.47
CA PRO A 27 -7.82 -10.28 -2.73
C PRO A 27 -6.79 -10.41 -1.60
N VAL A 28 -6.16 -9.30 -1.21
CA VAL A 28 -5.23 -9.24 -0.07
C VAL A 28 -5.70 -8.23 0.97
N VAL A 29 -5.72 -8.63 2.25
CA VAL A 29 -6.20 -7.81 3.37
C VAL A 29 -5.04 -7.23 4.16
N TYR A 30 -5.15 -5.94 4.51
CA TYR A 30 -4.20 -5.20 5.33
C TYR A 30 -4.91 -4.49 6.48
N SER A 31 -4.31 -4.54 7.66
CA SER A 31 -4.83 -3.92 8.89
C SER A 31 -3.81 -3.04 9.61
N ALA A 32 -2.55 -3.06 9.19
CA ALA A 32 -1.51 -2.21 9.76
C ALA A 32 -1.68 -0.77 9.24
N PRO A 33 -1.68 0.26 10.12
CA PRO A 33 -1.87 1.65 9.70
C PRO A 33 -0.85 2.10 8.63
N GLU A 34 0.40 1.67 8.75
CA GLU A 34 1.48 2.04 7.82
C GLU A 34 1.21 1.49 6.42
N ASP A 35 0.76 0.23 6.32
CA ASP A 35 0.41 -0.39 5.05
C ASP A 35 -0.87 0.22 4.46
N ILE A 36 -1.85 0.54 5.30
CA ILE A 36 -3.08 1.20 4.86
C ILE A 36 -2.77 2.56 4.24
N HIS A 37 -1.86 3.35 4.81
CA HIS A 37 -1.43 4.62 4.21
C HIS A 37 -0.81 4.41 2.82
N LYS A 38 0.04 3.39 2.66
CA LYS A 38 0.65 3.05 1.36
C LYS A 38 -0.40 2.60 0.34
N ILE A 39 -1.38 1.79 0.75
CA ILE A 39 -2.49 1.35 -0.10
C ILE A 39 -3.33 2.56 -0.56
N LEU A 40 -3.63 3.48 0.36
CA LEU A 40 -4.37 4.70 0.03
C LEU A 40 -3.59 5.59 -0.95
N ALA A 41 -2.28 5.74 -0.75
CA ALA A 41 -1.42 6.46 -1.67
C ALA A 41 -1.42 5.83 -3.07
N LEU A 42 -1.18 4.51 -3.17
CA LEU A 42 -1.21 3.78 -4.43
C LEU A 42 -2.57 3.82 -5.13
N ARG A 43 -3.67 3.74 -4.37
CA ARG A 43 -5.04 3.88 -4.88
C ARG A 43 -5.29 5.29 -5.41
N SER A 44 -4.86 6.33 -4.69
CA SER A 44 -4.97 7.73 -5.17
C SER A 44 -4.15 7.99 -6.44
N ALA A 45 -3.04 7.26 -6.61
CA ALA A 45 -2.23 7.27 -7.82
C ALA A 45 -2.78 6.37 -8.95
N SER A 46 -3.97 5.77 -8.77
CA SER A 46 -4.61 4.87 -9.73
C SER A 46 -3.76 3.65 -10.12
N LEU A 47 -2.92 3.16 -9.21
CA LEU A 47 -2.06 1.98 -9.44
C LEU A 47 -2.70 0.67 -8.95
N LEU A 48 -3.70 0.76 -8.08
CA LEU A 48 -4.42 -0.40 -7.57
C LEU A 48 -5.88 -0.09 -7.29
N GLU A 49 -6.67 -1.15 -7.17
CA GLU A 49 -8.03 -1.14 -6.71
C GLU A 49 -8.07 -1.66 -5.27
N ALA A 50 -8.71 -0.90 -4.38
CA ALA A 50 -8.90 -1.31 -3.00
C ALA A 50 -10.21 -0.79 -2.42
N LEU A 51 -10.78 -1.59 -1.53
CA LEU A 51 -11.89 -1.26 -0.66
C LEU A 51 -11.36 -0.95 0.74
N THR A 52 -11.99 -0.03 1.45
CA THR A 52 -11.64 0.31 2.83
C THR A 52 -12.87 0.26 3.70
N ASP A 53 -12.70 -0.26 4.92
CA ASP A 53 -13.74 -0.11 5.94
C ASP A 53 -13.89 1.37 6.33
N PRO A 54 -15.05 1.79 6.87
CA PRO A 54 -15.25 3.14 7.40
C PRO A 54 -14.19 3.50 8.44
N SER A 55 -13.83 4.79 8.51
CA SER A 55 -12.91 5.27 9.54
C SER A 55 -13.55 5.16 10.93
N VAL A 56 -12.75 4.73 11.90
CA VAL A 56 -13.14 4.61 13.30
C VAL A 56 -12.40 5.65 14.12
N THR A 57 -13.09 6.26 15.09
CA THR A 57 -12.49 7.17 16.06
C THR A 57 -12.09 6.39 17.30
N LEU A 58 -10.80 6.40 17.63
CA LEU A 58 -10.27 5.78 18.84
C LEU A 58 -10.62 6.62 20.08
N ARG A 59 -10.48 6.03 21.27
CA ARG A 59 -10.67 6.76 22.54
C ARG A 59 -9.73 7.95 22.70
N SER A 60 -8.58 7.93 22.02
CA SER A 60 -7.63 9.05 21.94
C SER A 60 -8.13 10.22 21.10
N GLY A 61 -9.25 10.07 20.36
CA GLY A 61 -9.74 11.03 19.37
C GLY A 61 -9.12 10.86 17.98
N GLU A 62 -8.10 10.00 17.83
CA GLU A 62 -7.49 9.68 16.55
C GLU A 62 -8.47 8.95 15.62
N ARG A 63 -8.52 9.34 14.34
CA ARG A 63 -9.29 8.64 13.31
C ARG A 63 -8.37 7.76 12.48
N ARG A 64 -8.74 6.49 12.30
CA ARG A 64 -8.02 5.58 11.41
C ARG A 64 -8.95 4.69 10.62
N ILE A 65 -8.49 4.24 9.46
CA ILE A 65 -9.13 3.16 8.71
C ILE A 65 -8.63 1.84 9.30
N PRO A 66 -9.51 0.94 9.75
CA PRO A 66 -9.09 -0.28 10.44
C PRO A 66 -8.59 -1.36 9.47
N ARG A 67 -9.04 -1.31 8.21
CA ARG A 67 -8.75 -2.34 7.22
C ARG A 67 -8.86 -1.81 5.79
N ALA A 68 -7.95 -2.28 4.94
CA ALA A 68 -8.02 -2.13 3.50
C ALA A 68 -7.95 -3.52 2.83
N ILE A 69 -8.69 -3.70 1.74
CA ILE A 69 -8.73 -4.92 0.94
C ILE A 69 -8.32 -4.54 -0.48
N VAL A 70 -7.13 -4.97 -0.90
CA VAL A 70 -6.68 -4.80 -2.29
C VAL A 70 -7.34 -5.89 -3.13
N THR A 71 -8.10 -5.48 -4.14
CA THR A 71 -8.86 -6.38 -5.01
C THR A 71 -8.15 -6.64 -6.34
N GLY A 72 -7.26 -5.74 -6.76
CA GLY A 72 -6.50 -5.89 -7.99
C GLY A 72 -5.49 -4.77 -8.20
N LEU A 73 -4.59 -4.97 -9.16
CA LEU A 73 -3.77 -3.90 -9.72
C LEU A 73 -4.46 -3.34 -10.97
N THR A 74 -4.28 -2.05 -11.24
CA THR A 74 -4.74 -1.44 -12.50
C THR A 74 -3.78 -1.77 -13.64
N ALA A 75 -4.08 -1.33 -14.87
CA ALA A 75 -3.16 -1.47 -16.00
C ALA A 75 -1.87 -0.68 -15.76
N GLU A 76 -2.00 0.53 -15.23
CA GLU A 76 -0.92 1.45 -14.88
C GLU A 76 -0.05 0.85 -13.77
N GLY A 77 -0.67 0.30 -12.71
CA GLY A 77 0.06 -0.38 -11.64
C GLY A 77 0.88 -1.57 -12.13
N ARG A 78 0.31 -2.38 -13.04
CA ARG A 78 1.05 -3.47 -13.69
C ARG A 78 2.21 -2.96 -14.54
N ALA A 79 2.00 -1.88 -15.31
CA ALA A 79 3.05 -1.28 -16.13
C ALA A 79 4.23 -0.80 -15.28
N VAL A 80 3.97 -0.15 -14.13
CA VAL A 80 5.01 0.25 -13.17
C VAL A 80 5.83 -0.95 -12.69
N CYS A 81 5.19 -2.08 -12.38
CA CYS A 81 5.91 -3.30 -11.99
C CYS A 81 6.76 -3.93 -13.10
N MET A 82 6.46 -3.64 -14.38
CA MET A 82 7.21 -4.16 -15.52
C MET A 82 8.38 -3.24 -15.92
N SER A 83 8.24 -1.94 -15.72
CA SER A 83 9.24 -0.92 -16.10
C SER A 83 10.42 -0.81 -15.14
N HIS A 84 10.44 -1.55 -14.02
CA HIS A 84 11.51 -1.54 -13.02
C HIS A 84 12.15 -2.93 -12.83
N ARG A 85 12.10 -3.76 -13.87
CA ARG A 85 12.63 -5.12 -13.87
C ARG A 85 14.04 -5.20 -14.45
#